data_AF-A0AB74GUX3-F1
#
_entry.id   AF-A0AB74GUX3-F1
#
_cell.length_a   1.000
_cell.length_b   1.000
_cell.length_c   1.000
_cell.angle_alpha   90.00
_cell.angle_beta   90.00
_cell.angle_gamma   90.00
#
_symmetry.space_group_name_H-M   'P 1'
#
loop_
_entity.id
_entity.type
_entity.pdbx_description
1 polymer ?
#
loop_
_entity_poly.entity_id
_entity_poly.type
_entity_poly.pdbx_seq_one_letter_code
_entity_poly.pdbx_strand_id
1 'polypeptide(L)'
;MSKMIAVTMGDPAGIGPEIIIKSLAEGALSGAPVVVVGCAQTLRRILALNITPRAELRIIDHPAEASFSPATINVIDEPLSDPQGLRPGEVQAQAGDLAFRCIRRATALALEARSRPSLPRS
;
A
#
# COMPACT_ATOMS: atom_id res chain seq x y z
N MET A 1 -19.28 -1.06 11.29
CA MET A 1 -18.10 -1.25 10.42
C MET A 1 -17.37 0.08 10.24
N SER A 2 -16.06 0.10 10.49
CA SER A 2 -15.19 1.28 10.32
C SER A 2 -14.94 1.56 8.84
N LYS A 3 -14.68 2.84 8.50
CA LYS A 3 -14.30 3.23 7.13
C LYS A 3 -12.89 2.73 6.84
N MET A 4 -12.69 2.21 5.63
CA MET A 4 -11.38 1.83 5.12
C MET A 4 -10.56 3.07 4.76
N ILE A 5 -9.24 3.01 4.96
CA ILE A 5 -8.30 4.05 4.56
C ILE A 5 -7.30 3.51 3.53
N ALA A 6 -6.93 4.37 2.57
CA ALA A 6 -5.84 4.08 1.65
C ALA A 6 -4.55 4.73 2.15
N VAL A 7 -3.45 3.98 2.16
CA VAL A 7 -2.10 4.48 2.47
C VAL A 7 -1.26 4.43 1.20
N THR A 8 -0.78 5.57 0.76
CA THR A 8 0.13 5.66 -0.39
C THR A 8 1.55 5.32 0.04
N MET A 9 2.27 4.53 -0.76
CA MET A 9 3.66 4.14 -0.48
C MET A 9 4.61 5.33 -0.36
N GLY A 10 4.37 6.40 -1.13
CA GLY A 10 5.31 7.50 -1.27
C GLY A 10 6.51 7.11 -2.14
N ASP A 11 7.66 7.70 -1.84
CA ASP A 11 8.92 7.39 -2.55
C ASP A 11 9.40 5.97 -2.19
N PRO A 12 9.50 5.05 -3.17
CA PRO A 12 9.93 3.66 -2.93
C PRO A 12 11.43 3.53 -2.60
N ALA A 13 12.26 4.53 -2.90
CA ALA A 13 13.67 4.58 -2.50
C ALA A 13 13.86 5.12 -1.07
N GLY A 14 12.83 5.75 -0.48
CA GLY A 14 12.82 6.20 0.90
C GLY A 14 12.45 5.11 1.91
N ILE A 15 12.08 5.53 3.12
CA ILE A 15 11.71 4.63 4.23
C ILE A 15 10.21 4.25 4.24
N GLY A 16 9.39 4.87 3.37
CA GLY A 16 7.95 4.65 3.31
C GLY A 16 7.54 3.18 3.23
N PRO A 17 8.11 2.37 2.31
CA PRO A 17 7.84 0.95 2.21
C PRO A 17 8.08 0.17 3.52
N GLU A 18 9.18 0.46 4.23
CA GLU A 18 9.52 -0.18 5.50
C GLU A 18 8.52 0.19 6.61
N ILE A 19 8.23 1.49 6.76
CA ILE A 19 7.33 1.97 7.81
C ILE A 19 5.93 1.39 7.62
N ILE A 20 5.45 1.28 6.37
CA ILE A 20 4.16 0.67 6.06
C ILE A 20 4.12 -0.77 6.55
N ILE A 21 5.14 -1.58 6.23
CA ILE A 21 5.19 -2.98 6.67
C ILE A 21 5.25 -3.06 8.19
N LYS A 22 6.17 -2.33 8.84
CA LYS A 22 6.29 -2.32 10.31
C LYS A 22 5.00 -1.90 11.00
N SER A 23 4.27 -0.95 10.42
CA SER A 23 3.01 -0.45 10.99
C SER A 23 1.86 -1.45 10.84
N LEU A 24 1.80 -2.20 9.73
CA LEU A 24 0.63 -3.04 9.40
C LEU A 24 0.84 -4.54 9.64
N ALA A 25 2.09 -4.99 9.79
CA ALA A 25 2.39 -6.41 10.00
C ALA A 25 1.99 -6.87 11.42
N GLU A 26 2.23 -6.04 12.44
CA GLU A 26 2.02 -6.40 13.85
C GLU A 26 1.45 -5.24 14.67
N GLY A 27 1.16 -5.50 15.94
CA GLY A 27 0.66 -4.48 16.87
C GLY A 27 -0.77 -4.02 16.57
N ALA A 28 -1.09 -2.79 16.99
CA ALA A 28 -2.46 -2.28 17.04
C ALA A 28 -3.14 -2.10 15.67
N LEU A 29 -2.36 -1.97 14.59
CA LEU A 29 -2.88 -1.80 13.24
C LEU A 29 -2.86 -3.09 12.40
N SER A 30 -2.38 -4.20 12.96
CA SER A 30 -2.41 -5.50 12.28
C SER A 30 -3.86 -5.94 12.06
N GLY A 31 -4.23 -6.16 10.79
CA GLY A 31 -5.62 -6.44 10.40
C GLY A 31 -6.57 -5.23 10.43
N ALA A 32 -6.05 -4.00 10.58
CA ALA A 32 -6.86 -2.80 10.41
C ALA A 32 -7.36 -2.66 8.96
N PRO A 33 -8.50 -1.96 8.71
CA PRO A 33 -9.06 -1.77 7.37
C PRO A 33 -8.24 -0.76 6.54
N VAL A 34 -7.02 -1.16 6.19
CA VAL A 34 -6.03 -0.36 5.46
C VAL A 34 -5.69 -1.05 4.15
N VAL A 35 -5.74 -0.31 3.04
CA VAL A 35 -5.24 -0.76 1.75
C VAL A 35 -4.04 0.09 1.37
N VAL A 36 -2.93 -0.56 1.03
CA VAL A 36 -1.73 0.11 0.53
C VAL A 36 -1.85 0.31 -0.97
N VAL A 37 -1.55 1.51 -1.45
CA VAL A 37 -1.39 1.79 -2.89
C VAL A 37 0.09 2.01 -3.16
N GLY A 38 0.72 1.10 -3.90
CA GLY A 38 2.16 1.14 -4.16
C GLY A 38 2.71 -0.12 -4.82
N CYS A 39 4.02 -0.16 -5.03
CA CYS A 39 4.66 -1.25 -5.76
C CYS A 39 4.84 -2.51 -4.90
N ALA A 40 4.12 -3.57 -5.24
CA ALA A 40 4.21 -4.86 -4.56
C ALA A 40 5.62 -5.45 -4.61
N GLN A 41 6.34 -5.27 -5.73
CA GLN A 41 7.74 -5.74 -5.85
C GLN A 41 8.67 -5.03 -4.86
N THR A 42 8.49 -3.73 -4.64
CA THR A 42 9.26 -2.98 -3.64
C THR A 42 8.99 -3.53 -2.24
N LEU A 43 7.71 -3.77 -1.88
CA LEU A 43 7.36 -4.34 -0.57
C LEU A 43 7.95 -5.75 -0.39
N ARG A 44 7.88 -6.61 -1.42
CA ARG A 44 8.51 -7.94 -1.40
C ARG A 44 10.03 -7.85 -1.19
N ARG A 45 10.69 -6.90 -1.86
CA ARG A 45 12.13 -6.66 -1.68
C ARG A 45 12.45 -6.26 -0.25
N ILE A 46 11.67 -5.37 0.36
CA ILE A 46 11.88 -4.98 1.77
C ILE A 46 11.66 -6.16 2.74
N LEU A 47 10.60 -6.95 2.54
CA LEU A 47 10.37 -8.17 3.33
C LEU A 47 11.55 -9.15 3.24
N ALA A 48 12.13 -9.30 2.05
CA ALA A 48 13.27 -10.19 1.83
C ALA A 48 14.57 -9.73 2.52
N LEU A 49 14.70 -8.44 2.85
CA LEU A 49 15.85 -7.92 3.60
C LEU A 49 15.82 -8.30 5.09
N ASN A 50 14.72 -8.86 5.60
CA ASN A 50 14.53 -9.22 7.02
C ASN A 50 14.74 -8.05 8.01
N ILE A 51 14.42 -6.83 7.58
CA ILE A 51 14.49 -5.61 8.42
C ILE A 51 13.12 -5.21 9.00
N THR A 52 12.07 -5.97 8.69
CA THR A 52 10.69 -5.78 9.14
C THR A 52 10.12 -7.09 9.69
N PRO A 53 9.03 -7.04 10.49
CA PRO A 53 8.24 -8.23 10.77
C PRO A 53 7.75 -8.91 9.48
N ARG A 54 7.42 -10.20 9.57
CA ARG A 54 6.85 -10.93 8.44
C ARG A 54 5.41 -10.47 8.20
N ALA A 55 5.06 -10.32 6.93
CA ALA A 55 3.70 -10.06 6.50
C ALA A 55 3.41 -10.79 5.19
N GLU A 56 2.18 -11.24 5.02
CA GLU A 56 1.65 -11.69 3.74
C GLU A 56 1.19 -10.48 2.94
N LEU A 57 1.56 -10.40 1.66
CA LEU A 57 1.06 -9.38 0.75
C LEU A 57 -0.07 -9.96 -0.09
N ARG A 58 -1.28 -9.45 0.10
CA ARG A 58 -2.45 -9.80 -0.70
C ARG A 58 -2.66 -8.73 -1.77
N ILE A 59 -2.41 -9.08 -3.02
CA ILE A 59 -2.59 -8.16 -4.14
C ILE A 59 -4.07 -8.16 -4.54
N ILE A 60 -4.65 -6.97 -4.68
CA ILE A 60 -6.06 -6.75 -5.05
C ILE A 60 -6.16 -5.65 -6.10
N ASP A 61 -7.19 -5.70 -6.93
CA ASP A 61 -7.41 -4.67 -7.97
C ASP A 61 -8.28 -3.51 -7.45
N HIS A 62 -9.18 -3.81 -6.52
CA HIS A 62 -10.13 -2.86 -5.96
C HIS A 62 -10.31 -3.03 -4.44
N PRO A 63 -10.50 -1.93 -3.67
CA PRO A 63 -10.68 -2.01 -2.21
C PRO A 63 -11.80 -2.93 -1.73
N ALA A 64 -12.83 -3.18 -2.56
CA ALA A 64 -13.92 -4.10 -2.23
C ALA A 64 -13.50 -5.58 -2.10
N GLU A 65 -12.33 -5.95 -2.65
CA GLU A 65 -11.78 -7.31 -2.60
C GLU A 65 -10.83 -7.53 -1.40
N ALA A 66 -10.60 -6.47 -0.62
CA ALA A 66 -9.71 -6.50 0.52
C ALA A 66 -10.23 -7.47 1.59
N SER A 67 -9.32 -8.27 2.13
CA SER A 67 -9.58 -9.14 3.28
C SER A 67 -8.63 -8.77 4.40
N PHE A 68 -9.18 -8.37 5.55
CA PHE A 68 -8.39 -7.85 6.66
C PHE A 68 -8.19 -8.95 7.70
N SER A 69 -6.95 -9.41 7.82
CA SER A 69 -6.49 -10.38 8.81
C SER A 69 -5.15 -9.94 9.40
N PRO A 70 -4.83 -10.33 10.64
CA PRO A 70 -3.52 -10.08 11.23
C PRO A 70 -2.38 -10.54 10.31
N ALA A 71 -1.28 -9.79 10.30
CA ALA A 71 -0.10 -10.01 9.47
C ALA A 71 -0.34 -10.08 7.95
N THR A 72 -1.50 -9.59 7.46
CA THR A 72 -1.82 -9.52 6.03
C THR A 72 -1.98 -8.07 5.59
N ILE A 73 -1.27 -7.68 4.54
CA ILE A 73 -1.31 -6.33 3.97
C ILE A 73 -1.96 -6.42 2.59
N ASN A 74 -3.11 -5.76 2.43
CA ASN A 74 -3.78 -5.62 1.13
C ASN A 74 -3.07 -4.53 0.33
N VAL A 75 -2.70 -4.84 -0.92
CA VAL A 75 -1.95 -3.93 -1.80
C VAL A 75 -2.66 -3.82 -3.13
N ILE A 76 -3.00 -2.58 -3.52
CA ILE A 76 -3.30 -2.23 -4.91
C ILE A 76 -1.96 -1.92 -5.56
N ASP A 77 -1.53 -2.82 -6.45
CA ASP A 77 -0.20 -2.74 -7.06
C ASP A 77 -0.12 -1.61 -8.08
N GLU A 78 0.82 -0.70 -7.85
CA GLU A 78 1.24 0.31 -8.81
C GLU A 78 2.73 0.07 -9.08
N PRO A 79 3.11 -0.49 -10.24
CA PRO A 79 4.46 -1.00 -10.44
C PRO A 79 5.47 0.10 -10.72
N LEU A 80 6.72 -0.11 -10.31
CA LEU A 80 7.86 0.66 -10.83
C LEU A 80 8.14 0.28 -12.28
N SER A 81 8.69 1.22 -13.05
CA SER A 81 9.20 0.95 -14.40
C SER A 81 10.39 0.00 -14.39
N ASP A 82 11.31 0.17 -13.42
CA ASP A 82 12.44 -0.73 -13.19
C ASP A 82 12.64 -0.97 -11.68
N PRO A 83 11.92 -1.95 -11.10
CA PRO A 83 12.04 -2.28 -9.68
C PRO A 83 13.44 -2.78 -9.27
N GLN A 84 14.18 -3.41 -10.20
CA GLN A 84 15.50 -3.98 -9.91
C GLN A 84 16.58 -2.90 -9.89
N GLY A 85 16.47 -1.89 -10.77
CA GLY A 85 17.37 -0.73 -10.80
C GLY A 85 17.13 0.30 -9.68
N LEU A 86 16.10 0.12 -8.84
CA LEU A 86 15.82 1.04 -7.73
C LEU A 86 16.92 1.01 -6.67
N ARG A 87 17.54 2.17 -6.42
CA ARG A 87 18.60 2.35 -5.40
C ARG A 87 18.05 3.02 -4.14
N PRO A 88 18.12 2.40 -2.96
CA PRO A 88 17.64 3.02 -1.71
C PRO A 88 18.41 4.30 -1.37
N GLY A 89 17.71 5.31 -0.87
CA GLY A 89 18.29 6.59 -0.42
C GLY A 89 18.71 7.55 -1.53
N GLU A 90 18.48 7.19 -2.80
CA GLU A 90 18.84 8.02 -3.95
C GLU A 90 17.62 8.60 -4.68
N VAL A 91 17.71 9.88 -5.05
CA VAL A 91 16.69 10.56 -5.85
C VAL A 91 16.68 9.96 -7.26
N GLN A 92 15.53 9.42 -7.67
CA GLN A 92 15.33 8.74 -8.96
C GLN A 92 14.01 9.15 -9.59
N ALA A 93 14.01 9.42 -10.90
CA ALA A 93 12.80 9.85 -11.62
C ALA A 93 11.65 8.84 -11.49
N GLN A 94 11.95 7.54 -11.63
CA GLN A 94 10.95 6.49 -11.47
C GLN A 94 10.33 6.42 -10.06
N ALA A 95 11.09 6.81 -9.03
CA ALA A 95 10.63 6.79 -7.65
C ALA A 95 9.64 7.94 -7.40
N GLY A 96 9.95 9.14 -7.90
CA GLY A 96 9.03 10.28 -7.88
C GLY A 96 7.76 10.05 -8.70
N ASP A 97 7.89 9.45 -9.89
CA ASP A 97 6.74 9.07 -10.72
C ASP A 97 5.83 8.06 -10.01
N LEU A 98 6.40 7.03 -9.38
CA LEU A 98 5.61 6.08 -8.59
C LEU A 98 4.85 6.80 -7.46
N ALA A 99 5.54 7.65 -6.69
CA ALA A 99 4.93 8.37 -5.57
C ALA A 99 3.71 9.18 -6.05
N PHE A 100 3.84 9.87 -7.18
CA PHE A 100 2.74 10.60 -7.81
C PHE A 100 1.60 9.69 -8.25
N ARG A 101 1.89 8.58 -8.96
CA ARG A 101 0.86 7.62 -9.40
C ARG A 101 0.09 7.02 -8.23
N CYS A 102 0.77 6.70 -7.13
CA CYS A 102 0.13 6.20 -5.90
C CYS A 102 -0.88 7.21 -5.34
N ILE A 103 -0.48 8.49 -5.22
CA ILE A 103 -1.36 9.57 -4.75
C ILE A 103 -2.57 9.69 -5.68
N ARG A 104 -2.35 9.79 -6.99
CA ARG A 104 -3.41 9.91 -8.00
C ARG A 104 -4.42 8.76 -7.89
N ARG A 105 -3.95 7.52 -7.77
CA ARG A 105 -4.79 6.31 -7.65
C ARG A 105 -5.58 6.32 -6.33
N ALA A 106 -4.94 6.62 -5.21
CA ALA A 106 -5.63 6.72 -3.91
C ALA A 106 -6.68 7.84 -3.88
N THR A 107 -6.40 8.99 -4.49
CA THR A 107 -7.37 10.09 -4.63
C THR A 107 -8.58 9.67 -5.46
N ALA A 108 -8.38 8.98 -6.59
CA ALA A 108 -9.48 8.49 -7.43
C ALA A 108 -10.40 7.54 -6.65
N LEU A 109 -9.83 6.57 -5.92
CA LEU A 109 -10.59 5.64 -5.08
C LEU A 109 -11.38 6.36 -3.98
N ALA A 110 -10.80 7.40 -3.37
CA ALA A 110 -11.48 8.18 -2.34
C ALA A 110 -12.64 9.05 -2.90
N LEU A 111 -12.54 9.51 -4.15
CA LEU A 111 -13.63 10.21 -4.83
C LEU A 111 -14.76 9.25 -5.23
N GLU A 112 -14.41 8.06 -5.73
CA GLU A 112 -15.38 7.01 -6.05
C GLU A 112 -16.16 6.54 -4.80
N ALA A 113 -15.47 6.37 -3.67
CA ALA A 113 -16.12 6.02 -2.41
C ALA A 113 -17.10 7.11 -1.91
N ARG A 114 -16.88 8.37 -2.27
CA ARG A 114 -17.77 9.50 -1.93
C ARG A 114 -19.01 9.57 -2.83
N SER A 115 -18.88 9.19 -4.10
CA SER A 115 -19.99 9.24 -5.06
C SER A 115 -20.94 8.05 -4.93
N ARG A 116 -20.57 6.97 -4.24
CA ARG A 116 -21.50 5.88 -3.91
C ARG A 116 -22.58 6.38 -2.94
N PRO A 117 -23.87 6.33 -3.30
CA PRO A 117 -24.94 6.62 -2.35
C PRO A 117 -24.80 5.66 -1.18
N SER A 118 -24.90 6.17 0.04
CA SER A 118 -24.97 5.35 1.24
C SER A 118 -26.21 4.46 1.13
N LEU A 119 -26.03 3.22 0.69
CA LEU A 119 -27.08 2.22 0.75
C LEU A 119 -27.62 2.18 2.19
N PRO A 120 -28.95 2.12 2.38
CA PRO A 120 -29.53 2.07 3.70
C PRO A 120 -28.96 0.86 4.45
N ARG A 121 -28.46 1.12 5.65
CA ARG A 121 -27.96 0.09 6.56
C ARG A 121 -29.20 -0.63 7.12
N SER A 122 -29.44 -1.86 6.68
CA SER A 122 -30.41 -2.78 7.30
C SER A 122 -29.90 -3.24 8.67
#